data_AF-A0A518DQ16-F1
#
_entry.id   AF-A0A518DQ16-F1
#
_cell.length_a   1.000
_cell.length_b   1.000
_cell.length_c   1.000
_cell.angle_alpha   90.00
_cell.angle_beta   90.00
_cell.angle_gamma   90.00
#
_symmetry.space_group_name_H-M   'P 1'
#
loop_
_entity.id
_entity.type
_entity.pdbx_description
1 polymer ?
#
loop_
_entity_poly.entity_id
_entity_poly.type
_entity_poly.pdbx_seq_one_letter_code
_entity_poly.pdbx_strand_id
1 'polypeptide(L)'
;MKFVCMGFIEKAKYESLPQEEGQRMMEECFAYDDELRRGGHFLGGEALQAAENAVTLRIKNGQVDVTDGPYAETKEMLGGILLLEARDLNHAISLMSQHPGVKVGPFEIRPSDEPMNTLIAARGAAVQSAGAATNGSEETGATGAGGSPGLPPVVDRKAWQQALERFRGREKEATRARDALAAARRRLPMVKIEKDYQLEGPDGKVRLLDLFEGRRQLAVYHFMFAETVGGWPEAGCVGCSLLVDHLGHPAHYQARGLSLALVSLGPLANLEAYKKRMGWQLPWYSSAGTSFNEDFGVTTPQGETHGLSIFLRDGDDIYQTYHSSERGVETLLGNFTLLDMTPWGRQESWEDSPAGWPQTEPYSWWRRHDEYQAEPRVETIQ
;
A
#
# COMPACT_ATOMS: atom_id res chain seq x y z
N MET A 1 -5.04 -13.33 -44.42
CA MET A 1 -4.96 -12.03 -43.71
C MET A 1 -5.18 -12.27 -42.23
N LYS A 2 -4.42 -11.59 -41.36
CA LYS A 2 -4.58 -11.74 -39.91
C LYS A 2 -5.57 -10.75 -39.33
N PHE A 3 -6.33 -11.18 -38.34
CA PHE A 3 -7.30 -10.37 -37.61
C PHE A 3 -7.09 -10.53 -36.11
N VAL A 4 -7.26 -9.44 -35.36
CA VAL A 4 -7.34 -9.45 -33.90
C VAL A 4 -8.81 -9.33 -33.52
N CYS A 5 -9.31 -10.32 -32.79
CA CYS A 5 -10.68 -10.38 -32.30
C CYS A 5 -10.68 -10.15 -30.80
N MET A 6 -11.31 -9.08 -30.35
CA MET A 6 -11.33 -8.63 -28.96
C MET A 6 -12.69 -8.94 -28.35
N GLY A 7 -12.74 -9.84 -27.39
CA GLY A 7 -13.98 -10.26 -26.72
C GLY A 7 -14.26 -9.39 -25.50
N PHE A 8 -15.42 -8.75 -25.45
CA PHE A 8 -15.84 -7.90 -24.34
C PHE A 8 -16.91 -8.59 -23.49
N ILE A 9 -16.85 -8.36 -22.18
CA ILE A 9 -17.71 -8.99 -21.19
C ILE A 9 -18.27 -7.92 -20.25
N GLU A 10 -19.57 -7.96 -19.98
CA GLU A 10 -20.19 -7.21 -18.89
C GLU A 10 -19.98 -7.97 -17.58
N LYS A 11 -19.18 -7.39 -16.67
CA LYS A 11 -18.79 -8.02 -15.41
C LYS A 11 -19.98 -8.49 -14.58
N ALA A 12 -20.96 -7.62 -14.33
CA ALA A 12 -22.12 -7.93 -13.52
C ALA A 12 -22.95 -9.11 -14.09
N LYS A 13 -23.04 -9.19 -15.42
CA LYS A 13 -23.74 -10.28 -16.11
C LYS A 13 -22.98 -11.60 -15.92
N TYR A 14 -21.66 -11.58 -16.10
CA TYR A 14 -20.82 -12.77 -15.95
C TYR A 14 -20.78 -13.29 -14.50
N GLU A 15 -20.64 -12.40 -13.52
CA GLU A 15 -20.63 -12.75 -12.09
C GLU A 15 -21.98 -13.30 -11.59
N SER A 16 -23.07 -12.94 -12.26
CA SER A 16 -24.41 -13.45 -11.94
C SER A 16 -24.72 -14.84 -12.52
N LEU A 17 -23.88 -15.37 -13.42
CA LEU A 17 -24.09 -16.68 -14.01
C LEU A 17 -23.88 -17.79 -12.97
N PRO A 18 -24.80 -18.77 -12.87
CA PRO A 18 -24.55 -19.99 -12.12
C PRO A 18 -23.25 -20.65 -12.59
N GLN A 19 -22.46 -21.15 -11.65
CA GLN A 19 -21.13 -21.71 -11.94
C GLN A 19 -21.16 -22.81 -13.02
N GLU A 20 -22.15 -23.70 -12.98
CA GLU A 20 -22.33 -24.76 -13.98
C GLU A 20 -22.64 -24.21 -15.38
N GLU A 21 -23.42 -23.14 -15.46
CA GLU A 21 -23.76 -22.49 -16.74
C GLU A 21 -22.55 -21.77 -17.33
N GLY A 22 -21.76 -21.09 -16.49
CA GLY A 22 -20.49 -20.49 -16.88
C GLY A 22 -19.47 -21.52 -17.38
N GLN A 23 -19.36 -22.68 -16.71
CA GLN A 23 -18.48 -23.76 -17.15
C GLN A 23 -18.89 -24.34 -18.50
N ARG A 24 -20.17 -24.67 -18.69
CA ARG A 24 -20.69 -25.19 -19.96
C ARG A 24 -20.44 -24.22 -21.11
N MET A 25 -20.66 -22.93 -20.88
CA MET A 25 -20.41 -21.88 -21.86
C MET A 25 -18.93 -21.79 -22.26
N MET A 26 -18.02 -21.92 -21.29
CA MET A 26 -16.58 -21.97 -21.56
C MET A 26 -16.18 -23.22 -22.37
N GLU A 27 -16.76 -24.37 -22.06
CA GLU A 27 -16.54 -25.61 -22.82
C GLU A 27 -17.00 -25.48 -24.28
N GLU A 28 -18.15 -24.85 -24.53
CA GLU A 28 -18.63 -24.55 -25.89
C GLU A 28 -17.66 -23.63 -26.64
N CYS A 29 -17.14 -22.58 -25.99
CA CYS A 29 -16.12 -21.71 -26.58
C CYS A 29 -14.85 -22.49 -26.94
N PHE A 30 -14.34 -23.34 -26.03
CA PHE A 30 -13.15 -24.14 -26.29
C PHE A 30 -13.35 -25.14 -27.44
N ALA A 31 -14.52 -25.78 -27.51
CA ALA A 31 -14.85 -26.68 -28.60
C ALA A 31 -14.84 -25.98 -29.97
N TYR A 32 -15.34 -24.73 -30.03
CA TYR A 32 -15.31 -23.94 -31.25
C TYR A 32 -13.91 -23.41 -31.58
N ASP A 33 -13.12 -23.01 -30.58
CA ASP A 33 -11.71 -22.68 -30.78
C ASP A 33 -10.93 -23.86 -31.39
N ASP A 34 -11.24 -25.10 -30.99
CA ASP A 34 -10.67 -26.31 -31.58
C ASP A 34 -11.11 -26.52 -33.03
N GLU A 35 -12.34 -26.13 -33.40
CA GLU A 35 -12.77 -26.10 -34.81
C GLU A 35 -11.97 -25.08 -35.62
N LEU A 36 -11.77 -23.87 -35.08
CA LEU A 36 -10.97 -22.85 -35.73
C LEU A 36 -9.51 -23.29 -35.88
N ARG A 37 -8.93 -23.96 -34.88
CA ARG A 37 -7.58 -24.56 -34.96
C ARG A 37 -7.51 -25.62 -36.06
N ARG A 38 -8.46 -26.56 -36.09
CA ARG A 38 -8.53 -27.60 -37.13
C ARG A 38 -8.71 -27.02 -38.53
N GLY A 39 -9.45 -25.92 -38.65
CA GLY A 39 -9.63 -25.19 -39.89
C GLY A 39 -8.45 -24.31 -40.32
N GLY A 40 -7.38 -24.22 -39.51
CA GLY A 40 -6.24 -23.35 -39.77
C GLY A 40 -6.55 -21.86 -39.61
N HIS A 41 -7.63 -21.52 -38.88
CA HIS A 41 -8.08 -20.16 -38.66
C HIS A 41 -7.66 -19.57 -37.33
N PHE A 42 -7.28 -20.40 -36.34
CA PHE A 42 -6.85 -19.95 -35.02
C PHE A 42 -5.31 -19.87 -34.94
N LEU A 43 -4.77 -18.66 -34.78
CA LEU A 43 -3.33 -18.42 -34.68
C LEU A 43 -2.83 -18.30 -33.24
N GLY A 44 -3.72 -18.07 -32.28
CA GLY A 44 -3.39 -17.85 -30.88
C GLY A 44 -4.44 -16.99 -30.17
N GLY A 45 -4.29 -16.80 -28.86
CA GLY A 45 -5.17 -15.96 -28.07
C GLY A 45 -4.80 -15.99 -26.61
N GLU A 46 -5.26 -15.00 -25.85
CA GLU A 46 -5.01 -14.88 -24.41
C GLU A 46 -6.28 -14.39 -23.71
N ALA A 47 -6.64 -15.06 -22.62
CA ALA A 47 -7.66 -14.57 -21.70
C ALA A 47 -7.02 -13.54 -20.76
N LEU A 48 -7.73 -12.45 -20.48
CA LEU A 48 -7.28 -11.41 -19.56
C LEU A 48 -7.91 -11.66 -18.19
N GLN A 49 -7.18 -11.28 -17.14
CA GLN A 49 -7.75 -11.18 -15.80
C GLN A 49 -8.79 -10.05 -15.76
N ALA A 50 -9.56 -9.98 -14.66
CA ALA A 50 -10.53 -8.92 -14.44
C ALA A 50 -9.92 -7.52 -14.62
N ALA A 51 -10.68 -6.60 -15.19
CA ALA A 51 -10.20 -5.26 -15.55
C ALA A 51 -9.68 -4.47 -14.34
N GLU A 52 -10.13 -4.78 -13.12
CA GLU A 52 -9.64 -4.16 -11.89
C GLU A 52 -8.18 -4.51 -11.55
N ASN A 53 -7.64 -5.59 -12.15
CA ASN A 53 -6.23 -5.96 -12.04
C ASN A 53 -5.35 -5.26 -13.08
N ALA A 54 -5.94 -4.47 -13.99
CA ALA A 54 -5.20 -3.72 -14.99
C ALA A 54 -4.46 -2.52 -14.37
N VAL A 55 -3.44 -2.05 -15.09
CA VAL A 55 -2.72 -0.81 -14.79
C VAL A 55 -2.61 -0.01 -16.07
N THR A 56 -2.94 1.26 -16.01
CA THR A 56 -2.91 2.18 -17.15
C THR A 56 -1.73 3.15 -17.03
N LEU A 57 -0.94 3.27 -18.09
CA LEU A 57 0.20 4.20 -18.15
C LEU A 57 -0.10 5.33 -19.14
N ARG A 58 0.24 6.57 -18.80
CA ARG A 58 0.21 7.73 -19.71
C ARG A 58 1.34 8.70 -19.40
N ILE A 59 1.75 9.51 -20.37
CA ILE A 59 2.67 10.62 -20.07
C ILE A 59 1.87 11.83 -19.63
N LYS A 60 2.19 12.37 -18.45
CA LYS A 60 1.64 13.63 -17.93
C LYS A 60 2.79 14.51 -17.45
N ASN A 61 2.87 15.73 -17.97
CA ASN A 61 3.96 16.68 -17.67
C ASN A 61 5.37 16.09 -17.89
N GLY A 62 5.56 15.29 -18.94
CA GLY A 62 6.85 14.69 -19.28
C GLY A 62 7.27 13.50 -18.41
N GLN A 63 6.42 13.05 -17.48
CA GLN A 63 6.65 11.88 -16.63
C GLN A 63 5.60 10.80 -16.91
N VAL A 64 5.95 9.54 -16.65
CA VAL A 64 5.01 8.42 -16.74
C VAL A 64 4.11 8.43 -15.50
N ASP A 65 2.83 8.70 -15.73
CA ASP A 65 1.74 8.57 -14.78
C ASP A 65 1.16 7.16 -14.87
N VAL A 66 1.08 6.47 -13.73
CA VAL A 66 0.62 5.08 -13.63
C VAL A 66 -0.61 5.06 -12.73
N THR A 67 -1.75 4.65 -13.28
CA THR A 67 -3.03 4.61 -12.57
C THR A 67 -3.55 3.19 -12.52
N ASP A 68 -3.98 2.75 -11.34
CA ASP A 68 -4.65 1.46 -11.17
C ASP A 68 -5.99 1.44 -11.93
N GLY A 69 -6.33 0.25 -12.44
CA GLY A 69 -7.54 0.02 -13.20
C GLY A 69 -7.37 0.18 -14.72
N PRO A 70 -8.44 -0.15 -15.46
CA PRO A 70 -8.42 -0.11 -16.92
C PRO A 70 -8.32 1.32 -17.44
N TYR A 71 -7.95 1.48 -18.70
CA TYR A 71 -7.83 2.81 -19.31
C TYR A 71 -9.15 3.59 -19.30
N ALA A 72 -10.26 2.87 -19.46
CA ALA A 72 -11.61 3.40 -19.38
C ALA A 72 -12.49 2.45 -18.57
N GLU A 73 -13.30 3.01 -17.67
CA GLU A 73 -14.36 2.28 -16.99
C GLU A 73 -15.60 2.23 -17.87
N THR A 74 -15.75 1.14 -18.62
CA THR A 74 -16.90 0.89 -19.51
C THR A 74 -17.78 -0.21 -18.94
N LYS A 75 -19.06 -0.21 -19.36
CA LYS A 75 -20.00 -1.27 -18.98
C LYS A 75 -19.52 -2.66 -19.43
N GLU A 76 -18.86 -2.71 -20.58
CA GLU A 76 -18.28 -3.91 -21.17
C GLU A 76 -16.75 -3.77 -21.18
N MET A 77 -16.05 -4.74 -20.61
CA MET A 77 -14.59 -4.72 -20.45
C MET A 77 -13.94 -5.78 -21.34
N LEU A 78 -12.73 -5.51 -21.84
CA LEU A 78 -11.99 -6.49 -22.64
C LEU A 78 -11.60 -7.70 -21.77
N GLY A 79 -12.15 -8.88 -22.10
CA GLY A 79 -11.91 -10.13 -21.37
C GLY A 79 -10.88 -11.04 -22.03
N GLY A 80 -10.59 -10.85 -23.31
CA GLY A 80 -9.63 -11.69 -24.03
C GLY A 80 -9.43 -11.26 -25.48
N ILE A 81 -8.37 -11.80 -26.08
CA ILE A 81 -8.05 -11.60 -27.49
C ILE A 81 -7.86 -12.95 -28.20
N LEU A 82 -8.30 -13.02 -29.45
CA LEU A 82 -8.03 -14.11 -30.38
C LEU A 82 -7.34 -13.55 -31.63
N LEU A 83 -6.34 -14.27 -32.12
CA LEU A 83 -5.67 -14.01 -33.38
C LEU A 83 -6.19 -15.00 -34.42
N LEU A 84 -6.77 -14.47 -35.49
CA LEU A 84 -7.35 -15.27 -36.56
C LEU A 84 -6.63 -15.09 -37.88
N GLU A 85 -6.62 -16.15 -38.69
CA GLU A 85 -6.32 -16.08 -40.10
C GLU A 85 -7.59 -16.30 -40.93
N ALA A 86 -7.92 -15.32 -41.78
CA ALA A 86 -9.06 -15.40 -42.69
C ALA A 86 -8.70 -14.83 -44.07
N ARG A 87 -9.59 -15.04 -45.05
CA ARG A 87 -9.35 -14.62 -46.44
C ARG A 87 -9.52 -13.12 -46.59
N ASP A 88 -10.53 -12.59 -45.94
CA ASP A 88 -10.91 -11.18 -45.87
C ASP A 88 -11.74 -10.95 -44.58
N LEU A 89 -12.18 -9.70 -44.36
CA LEU A 89 -12.97 -9.34 -43.18
C LEU A 89 -14.33 -10.07 -43.13
N ASN A 90 -14.96 -10.33 -44.28
CA ASN A 90 -16.24 -11.05 -44.31
C ASN A 90 -16.08 -12.51 -43.90
N HIS A 91 -14.97 -13.15 -44.29
CA HIS A 91 -14.62 -14.47 -43.82
C HIS A 91 -14.38 -14.49 -42.31
N ALA A 92 -13.67 -13.49 -41.76
CA ALA A 92 -13.46 -13.36 -40.32
C ALA A 92 -14.79 -13.17 -39.56
N ILE A 93 -15.69 -12.33 -40.08
CA ILE A 93 -17.04 -12.13 -39.53
C ILE A 93 -17.82 -13.45 -39.54
N SER A 94 -17.79 -14.20 -40.64
CA SER A 94 -18.51 -15.48 -40.77
C SER A 94 -18.00 -16.56 -39.81
N LEU A 95 -16.70 -16.56 -39.51
CA LEU A 95 -16.11 -17.46 -38.52
C LEU A 95 -16.54 -17.03 -37.12
N MET A 96 -16.32 -15.76 -36.77
CA MET A 96 -16.62 -15.29 -35.41
C MET A 96 -18.11 -15.22 -35.09
N SER A 97 -19.00 -15.07 -36.08
CA SER A 97 -20.45 -15.12 -35.85
C SER A 97 -20.95 -16.46 -35.30
N GLN A 98 -20.15 -17.52 -35.44
CA GLN A 98 -20.46 -18.85 -34.92
C GLN A 98 -19.83 -19.11 -33.54
N HIS A 99 -18.90 -18.25 -33.09
CA HIS A 99 -18.23 -18.43 -31.82
C HIS A 99 -19.20 -18.23 -30.64
N PRO A 100 -19.36 -19.22 -29.72
CA PRO A 100 -20.36 -19.14 -28.65
C PRO A 100 -20.26 -17.90 -27.76
N GLY A 101 -19.04 -17.39 -27.55
CA GLY A 101 -18.77 -16.14 -26.83
C GLY A 101 -19.54 -14.91 -27.33
N VAL A 102 -19.97 -14.85 -28.60
CA VAL A 102 -20.78 -13.74 -29.14
C VAL A 102 -22.16 -13.64 -28.45
N LYS A 103 -22.66 -14.73 -27.86
CA LYS A 103 -23.92 -14.72 -27.08
C LYS A 103 -23.76 -14.02 -25.72
N VAL A 104 -22.53 -13.92 -25.23
CA VAL A 104 -22.20 -13.42 -23.89
C VAL A 104 -21.96 -11.92 -23.93
N GLY A 105 -21.15 -11.50 -24.89
CA GLY A 105 -20.80 -10.11 -25.16
C GLY A 105 -20.17 -9.94 -26.55
N PRO A 106 -19.93 -8.69 -26.97
CA PRO A 106 -19.52 -8.41 -28.33
C PRO A 106 -18.06 -8.79 -28.60
N PHE A 107 -17.78 -9.12 -29.86
CA PHE A 107 -16.42 -9.21 -30.38
C PHE A 107 -16.15 -8.05 -31.34
N GLU A 108 -15.09 -7.28 -31.09
CA GLU A 108 -14.55 -6.33 -32.08
C GLU A 108 -13.49 -7.03 -32.93
N ILE A 109 -13.68 -7.07 -34.25
CA ILE A 109 -12.78 -7.72 -35.20
C ILE A 109 -12.01 -6.64 -35.97
N ARG A 110 -10.69 -6.63 -35.85
CA ARG A 110 -9.81 -5.67 -36.55
C ARG A 110 -8.80 -6.38 -37.44
N PRO A 111 -8.56 -5.92 -38.69
CA PRO A 111 -7.40 -6.36 -39.46
C PRO A 111 -6.10 -6.02 -38.73
N SER A 112 -5.14 -6.94 -38.76
CA SER A 112 -3.80 -6.69 -38.23
C SER A 112 -3.00 -5.78 -39.16
N ASP A 113 -2.13 -4.93 -38.61
CA ASP A 113 -1.25 -4.05 -39.38
C ASP A 113 -0.05 -4.83 -39.92
N GLU A 114 -0.23 -5.52 -41.05
CA GLU A 114 0.80 -6.37 -41.67
C GLU A 114 2.10 -5.61 -41.99
N PRO A 115 2.08 -4.37 -42.53
CA PRO A 115 3.30 -3.59 -42.72
C PRO A 115 4.09 -3.40 -41.41
N MET A 116 3.44 -2.98 -40.32
CA MET A 116 4.11 -2.78 -39.04
C MET A 116 4.59 -4.11 -38.44
N ASN A 117 3.76 -5.15 -38.49
CA ASN A 117 4.10 -6.47 -37.98
C ASN A 117 5.29 -7.09 -38.74
N THR A 118 5.43 -6.80 -40.03
CA THR A 118 6.60 -7.21 -40.82
C THR A 118 7.88 -6.56 -40.28
N LEU A 119 7.84 -5.27 -39.95
CA LEU A 119 8.98 -4.57 -39.34
C LEU A 119 9.32 -5.13 -37.95
N ILE A 120 8.30 -5.42 -37.14
CA ILE A 120 8.47 -6.04 -35.81
C ILE A 120 9.12 -7.42 -35.96
N ALA A 121 8.63 -8.26 -36.86
CA ALA A 121 9.16 -9.59 -37.11
C ALA A 121 10.61 -9.55 -37.62
N ALA A 122 10.92 -8.65 -38.56
CA ALA A 122 12.28 -8.47 -39.08
C ALA A 122 13.26 -8.05 -37.96
N ARG A 123 12.84 -7.16 -37.07
CA ARG A 123 13.65 -6.76 -35.91
C ARG A 123 13.81 -7.89 -34.91
N GLY A 124 12.77 -8.67 -34.65
CA GLY A 124 12.82 -9.87 -33.80
C GLY A 124 13.81 -10.91 -34.34
N ALA A 125 13.76 -11.19 -35.64
CA ALA A 125 14.70 -12.10 -36.30
C ALA A 125 16.16 -11.60 -36.21
N ALA A 126 16.39 -10.30 -36.40
CA ALA A 126 17.72 -9.71 -36.28
C ALA A 126 18.29 -9.89 -34.86
N VAL A 127 17.47 -9.70 -33.82
CA VAL A 127 17.88 -9.92 -32.42
C VAL A 127 18.16 -11.40 -32.13
N GLN A 128 17.36 -12.32 -32.65
CA GLN A 128 17.60 -13.76 -32.49
C GLN A 128 18.86 -14.22 -33.23
N SER A 129 19.13 -13.70 -34.43
CA SER A 129 20.36 -13.99 -35.16
C SER A 129 21.62 -13.45 -34.47
N ALA A 130 21.51 -12.33 -33.75
CA ALA A 130 22.60 -11.79 -32.94
C ALA A 130 22.84 -12.62 -31.65
N GLY A 131 21.79 -13.21 -31.07
CA GLY A 131 21.88 -14.07 -29.89
C GLY A 131 22.39 -15.49 -30.16
N ALA A 132 22.24 -16.01 -31.39
CA ALA A 132 22.72 -17.35 -31.76
C ALA A 132 24.25 -17.45 -31.89
N ALA A 133 24.98 -16.33 -31.99
CA ALA A 133 26.44 -16.29 -32.05
C ALA A 133 27.14 -16.40 -30.67
N THR A 134 26.37 -16.39 -29.57
CA THR A 134 26.88 -16.43 -28.19
C THR A 134 26.16 -17.51 -27.39
N ASN A 135 26.34 -18.79 -27.76
CA ASN A 135 25.98 -19.91 -26.89
C ASN A 135 27.18 -20.84 -26.72
N GLY A 136 27.90 -20.60 -25.62
CA GLY A 136 29.03 -21.40 -25.18
C GLY A 136 29.47 -20.96 -23.80
N SER A 137 28.64 -21.20 -22.77
CA SER A 137 29.08 -21.65 -21.44
C SER A 137 27.91 -21.69 -20.46
N GLU A 138 27.96 -22.72 -19.64
CA GLU A 138 27.01 -23.19 -18.64
C GLU A 138 26.61 -22.19 -17.54
N GLU A 139 25.50 -22.54 -16.89
CA GLU A 139 25.13 -22.21 -15.52
C GLU A 139 26.35 -22.18 -14.59
N THR A 140 26.60 -21.02 -13.99
CA THR A 140 27.08 -20.93 -12.61
C THR A 140 26.47 -19.70 -11.95
N GLY A 141 26.12 -19.84 -10.67
CA GLY A 141 25.37 -18.86 -9.90
C GLY A 141 26.00 -17.47 -9.93
N ALA A 142 25.14 -16.46 -10.05
CA ALA A 142 25.54 -15.07 -9.85
C ALA A 142 25.79 -14.81 -8.35
N THR A 143 26.94 -15.25 -7.86
CA THR A 143 27.68 -14.49 -6.85
C THR A 143 28.29 -13.30 -7.55
N GLY A 144 27.64 -12.14 -7.48
CA GLY A 144 28.23 -10.88 -7.94
C GLY A 144 29.36 -10.46 -7.00
N ALA A 145 30.58 -10.90 -7.30
CA ALA A 145 31.79 -10.35 -6.72
C ALA A 145 32.10 -9.01 -7.41
N GLY A 146 31.82 -7.89 -6.74
CA GLY A 146 32.12 -6.54 -7.24
C GLY A 146 31.48 -5.37 -6.50
N GLY A 147 30.79 -5.57 -5.38
CA GLY A 147 30.26 -4.47 -4.55
C GLY A 147 31.25 -4.07 -3.46
N SER A 148 31.44 -2.76 -3.24
CA SER A 148 32.11 -2.29 -2.02
C SER A 148 31.31 -2.75 -0.78
N PRO A 149 31.98 -3.07 0.35
CA PRO A 149 31.29 -3.44 1.58
C PRO A 149 30.23 -2.40 1.95
N GLY A 150 29.01 -2.86 2.28
CA GLY A 150 27.93 -1.97 2.70
C GLY A 150 27.26 -1.16 1.59
N LEU A 151 27.35 -1.59 0.32
CA LEU A 151 26.60 -1.03 -0.81
C LEU A 151 25.83 -2.10 -1.60
N PRO A 152 24.69 -1.77 -2.23
CA PRO A 152 24.02 -2.66 -3.17
C PRO A 152 24.90 -2.94 -4.40
N PRO A 153 24.68 -4.06 -5.11
CA PRO A 153 25.36 -4.32 -6.37
C PRO A 153 25.00 -3.25 -7.42
N VAL A 154 26.02 -2.74 -8.12
CA VAL A 154 25.84 -1.83 -9.26
C VAL A 154 25.54 -2.67 -10.50
N VAL A 155 24.41 -2.39 -11.15
CA VAL A 155 23.97 -3.08 -12.38
C VAL A 155 23.49 -2.05 -13.42
N ASP A 156 23.33 -2.48 -14.67
CA ASP A 156 22.74 -1.63 -15.70
C ASP A 156 21.24 -1.36 -15.44
N ARG A 157 20.69 -0.36 -16.14
CA ARG A 157 19.28 0.06 -15.98
C ARG A 157 18.29 -1.09 -16.24
N LYS A 158 18.58 -1.96 -17.20
CA LYS A 158 17.69 -3.05 -17.61
C LYS A 158 17.64 -4.12 -16.52
N ALA A 159 18.79 -4.53 -16.01
CA ALA A 159 18.91 -5.46 -14.91
C ALA A 159 18.25 -4.92 -13.64
N TRP A 160 18.44 -3.63 -13.33
CA TRP A 160 17.77 -2.96 -12.21
C TRP A 160 16.25 -2.95 -12.37
N GLN A 161 15.72 -2.60 -13.54
CA GLN A 161 14.27 -2.61 -13.82
C GLN A 161 13.67 -4.02 -13.66
N GLN A 162 14.37 -5.05 -14.14
CA GLN A 162 13.92 -6.43 -14.00
C GLN A 162 13.93 -6.89 -12.53
N ALA A 163 14.93 -6.48 -11.74
CA ALA A 163 14.98 -6.76 -10.31
C ALA A 163 13.84 -6.06 -9.55
N LEU A 164 13.61 -4.78 -9.84
CA LEU A 164 12.54 -4.00 -9.24
C LEU A 164 11.15 -4.57 -9.57
N GLU A 165 10.92 -5.01 -10.82
CA GLU A 165 9.63 -5.58 -11.20
C GLU A 165 9.34 -6.89 -10.47
N ARG A 166 10.35 -7.74 -10.26
CA ARG A 166 10.21 -8.93 -9.42
C ARG A 166 9.87 -8.56 -7.98
N PHE A 167 10.51 -7.53 -7.43
CA PHE A 167 10.27 -7.07 -6.06
C PHE A 167 8.86 -6.50 -5.86
N ARG A 168 8.33 -5.74 -6.83
CA ARG A 168 6.97 -5.19 -6.81
C ARG A 168 5.87 -6.23 -6.64
N GLY A 169 6.11 -7.47 -7.06
CA GLY A 169 5.22 -8.59 -6.76
C GLY A 169 4.99 -8.77 -5.25
N ARG A 170 6.08 -8.68 -4.46
CA ARG A 170 6.04 -8.77 -2.98
C ARG A 170 5.40 -7.53 -2.36
N GLU A 171 5.66 -6.34 -2.89
CA GLU A 171 5.00 -5.11 -2.42
C GLU A 171 3.48 -5.17 -2.60
N LYS A 172 3.00 -5.70 -3.72
CA LYS A 172 1.57 -5.91 -3.98
C LYS A 172 0.95 -6.93 -3.01
N GLU A 173 1.65 -8.02 -2.71
CA GLU A 173 1.21 -9.00 -1.72
C GLU A 173 1.09 -8.37 -0.33
N ALA A 174 2.10 -7.62 0.13
CA ALA A 174 2.09 -6.91 1.40
C ALA A 174 0.95 -5.87 1.47
N THR A 175 0.69 -5.17 0.36
CA THR A 175 -0.43 -4.22 0.25
C THR A 175 -1.77 -4.91 0.45
N ARG A 176 -2.02 -6.02 -0.25
CA ARG A 176 -3.26 -6.81 -0.10
C ARG A 176 -3.42 -7.37 1.31
N ALA A 177 -2.33 -7.83 1.92
CA ALA A 177 -2.34 -8.30 3.30
C ALA A 177 -2.70 -7.18 4.28
N ARG A 178 -2.16 -5.97 4.07
CA ARG A 178 -2.52 -4.77 4.84
C ARG A 178 -3.98 -4.38 4.65
N ASP A 179 -4.52 -4.47 3.43
CA ASP A 179 -5.93 -4.20 3.17
C ASP A 179 -6.85 -5.21 3.88
N ALA A 180 -6.48 -6.49 3.84
CA ALA A 180 -7.17 -7.55 4.57
C ALA A 180 -7.15 -7.31 6.08
N LEU A 181 -6.00 -6.91 6.63
CA LEU A 181 -5.85 -6.54 8.05
C LEU A 181 -6.73 -5.33 8.41
N ALA A 182 -6.75 -4.29 7.58
CA ALA A 182 -7.60 -3.13 7.79
C ALA A 182 -9.09 -3.50 7.74
N ALA A 183 -9.48 -4.41 6.84
CA ALA A 183 -10.84 -4.94 6.78
C ALA A 183 -11.19 -5.76 8.04
N ALA A 184 -10.27 -6.61 8.52
CA ALA A 184 -10.46 -7.37 9.76
C ALA A 184 -10.65 -6.44 10.96
N ARG A 185 -9.88 -5.35 11.06
CA ARG A 185 -10.02 -4.34 12.11
C ARG A 185 -11.43 -3.73 12.18
N ARG A 186 -12.08 -3.50 11.03
CA ARG A 186 -13.46 -2.96 10.97
C ARG A 186 -14.53 -3.94 11.48
N ARG A 187 -14.17 -5.21 11.70
CA ARG A 187 -15.05 -6.27 12.19
C ARG A 187 -14.79 -6.65 13.65
N LEU A 188 -13.87 -5.98 14.33
CA LEU A 188 -13.64 -6.17 15.75
C LEU A 188 -14.89 -5.78 16.55
N PRO A 189 -15.20 -6.48 17.65
CA PRO A 189 -16.22 -6.04 18.58
C PRO A 189 -15.79 -4.73 19.25
N MET A 190 -16.75 -4.01 19.81
CA MET A 190 -16.51 -2.77 20.54
C MET A 190 -16.97 -2.90 22.00
N VAL A 191 -16.27 -2.21 22.90
CA VAL A 191 -16.56 -2.20 24.34
C VAL A 191 -17.12 -0.83 24.73
N LYS A 192 -18.27 -0.80 25.40
CA LYS A 192 -18.87 0.44 25.90
C LYS A 192 -18.01 1.01 27.03
N ILE A 193 -17.77 2.31 26.99
CA ILE A 193 -17.09 3.05 28.05
C ILE A 193 -18.15 3.56 29.03
N GLU A 194 -18.25 2.90 30.18
CA GLU A 194 -19.25 3.24 31.21
C GLU A 194 -18.82 4.41 32.10
N LYS A 195 -17.50 4.62 32.26
CA LYS A 195 -16.96 5.68 33.13
C LYS A 195 -16.96 7.02 32.38
N ASP A 196 -17.56 8.05 33.00
CA ASP A 196 -17.51 9.43 32.51
C ASP A 196 -16.15 10.06 32.86
N TYR A 197 -15.15 9.83 32.01
CA TYR A 197 -13.82 10.38 32.21
C TYR A 197 -13.80 11.90 32.03
N GLN A 198 -13.30 12.60 33.04
CA GLN A 198 -13.01 14.03 33.00
C GLN A 198 -11.51 14.25 32.90
N LEU A 199 -11.06 14.86 31.81
CA LEU A 199 -9.69 15.26 31.55
C LEU A 199 -9.55 16.78 31.79
N GLU A 200 -8.32 17.26 31.80
CA GLU A 200 -8.01 18.70 31.87
C GLU A 200 -7.48 19.18 30.51
N GLY A 201 -8.09 20.25 29.98
CA GLY A 201 -7.65 20.95 28.78
C GLY A 201 -7.41 22.44 29.06
N PRO A 202 -6.95 23.21 28.06
CA PRO A 202 -6.61 24.63 28.24
C PRO A 202 -7.78 25.49 28.73
N ASP A 203 -9.02 25.09 28.42
CA ASP A 203 -10.25 25.78 28.83
C ASP A 203 -10.88 25.18 30.10
N GLY A 204 -10.17 24.30 30.81
CA GLY A 204 -10.62 23.64 32.02
C GLY A 204 -10.99 22.16 31.81
N LYS A 205 -11.86 21.65 32.69
CA LYS A 205 -12.27 20.24 32.65
C LYS A 205 -13.11 19.92 31.43
N VAL A 206 -12.84 18.78 30.80
CA VAL A 206 -13.49 18.32 29.57
C VAL A 206 -13.80 16.83 29.67
N ARG A 207 -14.93 16.37 29.16
CA ARG A 207 -15.25 14.93 29.15
C ARG A 207 -14.64 14.26 27.93
N LEU A 208 -14.39 12.95 28.01
CA LEU A 208 -13.99 12.16 26.84
C LEU A 208 -14.95 12.33 25.65
N LEU A 209 -16.26 12.50 25.90
CA LEU A 209 -17.26 12.75 24.86
C LEU A 209 -16.98 14.05 24.07
N ASP A 210 -16.48 15.07 24.74
CA ASP A 210 -16.29 16.39 24.16
C ASP A 210 -15.07 16.42 23.22
N LEU A 211 -14.08 15.52 23.43
CA LEU A 211 -12.92 15.33 22.54
C LEU A 211 -13.32 14.86 21.13
N PHE A 212 -14.55 14.35 20.94
CA PHE A 212 -15.06 14.03 19.61
C PHE A 212 -15.29 15.27 18.75
N GLU A 213 -15.40 16.47 19.33
CA GLU A 213 -15.64 17.73 18.61
C GLU A 213 -16.85 17.64 17.65
N GLY A 214 -17.91 16.96 18.10
CA GLY A 214 -19.13 16.72 17.31
C GLY A 214 -19.01 15.66 16.20
N ARG A 215 -17.84 15.04 16.00
CA ARG A 215 -17.64 13.94 15.04
C ARG A 215 -17.99 12.60 15.65
N ARG A 216 -18.12 11.56 14.81
CA ARG A 216 -18.49 10.21 15.28
C ARG A 216 -17.31 9.38 15.73
N GLN A 217 -16.10 9.70 15.31
CA GLN A 217 -14.90 8.91 15.60
C GLN A 217 -13.87 9.78 16.32
N LEU A 218 -13.17 9.18 17.28
CA LEU A 218 -12.08 9.80 18.01
C LEU A 218 -10.88 8.84 18.03
N ALA A 219 -9.72 9.33 17.64
CA ALA A 219 -8.44 8.71 17.94
C ALA A 219 -7.81 9.41 19.16
N VAL A 220 -7.43 8.63 20.17
CA VAL A 220 -6.62 9.11 21.29
C VAL A 220 -5.25 8.48 21.17
N TYR A 221 -4.22 9.31 20.99
CA TYR A 221 -2.85 8.88 21.17
C TYR A 221 -2.46 9.07 22.63
N HIS A 222 -2.16 7.96 23.30
CA HIS A 222 -1.66 7.92 24.66
C HIS A 222 -0.18 8.26 24.63
N PHE A 223 0.13 9.51 24.93
CA PHE A 223 1.47 10.05 24.89
C PHE A 223 2.12 9.87 26.27
N MET A 224 3.30 9.24 26.30
CA MET A 224 4.06 9.04 27.53
C MET A 224 4.65 10.37 28.05
N PHE A 225 4.06 10.89 29.12
CA PHE A 225 4.52 12.08 29.82
C PHE A 225 4.18 11.91 31.32
N ALA A 226 5.14 11.42 32.10
CA ALA A 226 5.02 11.17 33.54
C ALA A 226 6.42 11.16 34.19
N GLU A 227 6.48 11.13 35.53
CA GLU A 227 7.75 11.12 36.30
C GLU A 227 8.71 9.99 35.91
N THR A 228 8.18 8.85 35.47
CA THR A 228 8.96 7.68 35.04
C THR A 228 9.51 7.80 33.61
N VAL A 229 9.15 8.85 32.87
CA VAL A 229 9.53 9.05 31.47
C VAL A 229 10.75 9.96 31.38
N GLY A 230 11.75 9.54 30.59
CA GLY A 230 12.96 10.34 30.37
C GLY A 230 12.65 11.72 29.76
N GLY A 231 13.20 12.76 30.39
CA GLY A 231 12.95 14.17 30.03
C GLY A 231 11.95 14.89 30.92
N TRP A 232 11.27 14.18 31.82
CA TRP A 232 10.42 14.80 32.83
C TRP A 232 11.18 15.80 33.72
N PRO A 233 10.54 16.92 34.17
CA PRO A 233 9.18 17.36 33.85
C PRO A 233 9.06 18.26 32.61
N GLU A 234 10.16 18.59 31.94
CA GLU A 234 10.17 19.57 30.84
C GLU A 234 9.86 18.97 29.47
N ALA A 235 9.99 17.65 29.31
CA ALA A 235 9.87 17.00 28.02
C ALA A 235 9.33 15.56 28.10
N GLY A 236 8.57 15.20 27.07
CA GLY A 236 7.96 13.89 26.95
C GLY A 236 8.87 12.83 26.31
N CYS A 237 8.35 11.60 26.19
CA CYS A 237 9.05 10.49 25.53
C CYS A 237 9.53 10.86 24.12
N VAL A 238 10.78 10.49 23.80
CA VAL A 238 11.39 10.76 22.49
C VAL A 238 10.60 10.11 21.35
N GLY A 239 10.23 8.83 21.49
CA GLY A 239 9.45 8.11 20.46
C GLY A 239 8.03 8.66 20.28
N CYS A 240 7.36 9.05 21.37
CA CYS A 240 6.06 9.70 21.29
C CYS A 240 6.16 11.06 20.57
N SER A 241 7.24 11.80 20.83
CA SER A 241 7.48 13.10 20.18
C SER A 241 7.73 12.94 18.69
N LEU A 242 8.54 11.94 18.32
CA LEU A 242 8.76 11.57 16.94
C LEU A 242 7.43 11.23 16.24
N LEU A 243 6.53 10.49 16.88
CA LEU A 243 5.23 10.16 16.29
C LEU A 243 4.38 11.41 16.07
N VAL A 244 4.30 12.31 17.04
CA VAL A 244 3.49 13.52 16.92
C VAL A 244 3.97 14.43 15.79
N ASP A 245 5.29 14.51 15.55
CA ASP A 245 5.86 15.23 14.40
C ASP A 245 5.37 14.70 13.04
N HIS A 246 4.86 13.46 12.98
CA HIS A 246 4.37 12.81 11.75
C HIS A 246 2.85 12.83 11.60
N LEU A 247 2.12 13.33 12.60
CA LEU A 247 0.67 13.49 12.50
C LEU A 247 0.38 14.66 11.57
N GLY A 248 0.19 14.34 10.29
CA GLY A 248 -0.08 15.32 9.22
C GLY A 248 -1.32 16.17 9.47
N HIS A 249 -1.62 17.07 8.52
CA HIS A 249 -2.64 18.10 8.73
C HIS A 249 -4.04 17.52 9.06
N PRO A 250 -4.73 18.00 10.11
CA PRO A 250 -5.97 17.41 10.62
C PRO A 250 -7.12 17.33 9.62
N ALA A 251 -7.20 18.31 8.70
CA ALA A 251 -8.25 18.39 7.70
C ALA A 251 -8.47 17.07 6.93
N HIS A 252 -7.41 16.29 6.66
CA HIS A 252 -7.50 15.08 5.85
C HIS A 252 -8.25 13.94 6.53
N TYR A 253 -8.10 13.77 7.84
CA TYR A 253 -8.85 12.76 8.59
C TYR A 253 -10.17 13.31 9.15
N GLN A 254 -10.25 14.62 9.45
CA GLN A 254 -11.50 15.27 9.84
C GLN A 254 -12.55 15.24 8.71
N ALA A 255 -12.13 15.29 7.44
CA ALA A 255 -13.00 15.10 6.28
C ALA A 255 -13.69 13.72 6.26
N ARG A 256 -13.18 12.75 7.03
CA ARG A 256 -13.78 11.42 7.22
C ARG A 256 -14.35 11.23 8.63
N GLY A 257 -14.63 12.32 9.32
CA GLY A 257 -15.32 12.30 10.62
C GLY A 257 -14.49 11.75 11.77
N LEU A 258 -13.15 11.84 11.69
CA LEU A 258 -12.24 11.49 12.76
C LEU A 258 -11.71 12.74 13.47
N SER A 259 -11.81 12.78 14.79
CA SER A 259 -11.08 13.71 15.66
C SER A 259 -9.83 13.02 16.19
N LEU A 260 -8.79 13.79 16.52
CA LEU A 260 -7.54 13.28 17.07
C LEU A 260 -7.14 14.11 18.29
N ALA A 261 -6.81 13.45 19.39
CA ALA A 261 -6.34 14.08 20.62
C ALA A 261 -5.14 13.32 21.20
N LEU A 262 -4.24 14.05 21.84
CA LEU A 262 -3.21 13.49 22.71
C LEU A 262 -3.73 13.45 24.15
N VAL A 263 -3.44 12.39 24.90
CA VAL A 263 -3.73 12.32 26.34
C VAL A 263 -2.50 11.80 27.08
N SER A 264 -2.18 12.41 28.22
CA SER A 264 -1.03 12.05 29.05
C SER A 264 -1.32 12.19 30.55
N LEU A 265 -0.64 11.38 31.38
CA LEU A 265 -0.78 11.40 32.83
C LEU A 265 -0.26 12.68 33.50
N GLY A 266 0.70 13.38 32.88
CA GLY A 266 1.33 14.55 33.47
C GLY A 266 0.44 15.81 33.55
N PRO A 267 0.77 16.78 34.42
CA PRO A 267 0.01 18.01 34.60
C PRO A 267 -0.12 18.84 33.33
N LEU A 268 -1.29 19.44 33.10
CA LEU A 268 -1.59 20.23 31.90
C LEU A 268 -0.56 21.34 31.63
N ALA A 269 -0.08 22.03 32.66
CA ALA A 269 0.89 23.11 32.51
C ALA A 269 2.20 22.65 31.85
N ASN A 270 2.67 21.44 32.18
CA ASN A 270 3.86 20.84 31.59
C ASN A 270 3.60 20.41 30.15
N LEU A 271 2.43 19.82 29.88
CA LEU A 271 2.02 19.42 28.52
C LEU A 271 1.97 20.64 27.59
N GLU A 272 1.34 21.74 28.01
CA GLU A 272 1.24 22.97 27.24
C GLU A 272 2.61 23.63 27.00
N ALA A 273 3.48 23.66 28.01
CA ALA A 273 4.84 24.16 27.86
C ALA A 273 5.64 23.34 26.83
N TYR A 274 5.55 22.02 26.90
CA TYR A 274 6.25 21.13 25.98
C TYR A 274 5.65 21.17 24.57
N LYS A 275 4.33 21.15 24.44
CA LYS A 275 3.61 21.36 23.17
C LYS A 275 4.06 22.64 22.46
N LYS A 276 4.19 23.73 23.22
CA LYS A 276 4.69 25.01 22.72
C LYS A 276 6.14 24.93 22.25
N ARG A 277 7.02 24.27 23.01
CA ARG A 277 8.42 24.00 22.60
C ARG A 277 8.47 23.28 21.26
N MET A 278 7.64 22.25 21.08
CA MET A 278 7.61 21.41 19.89
C MET A 278 6.81 22.02 18.72
N GLY A 279 6.15 23.16 18.90
CA GLY A 279 5.37 23.83 17.85
C GLY A 279 4.12 23.05 17.39
N TRP A 280 3.62 22.11 18.20
CA TRP A 280 2.47 21.27 17.85
C TRP A 280 1.14 22.00 18.06
N GLN A 281 0.21 21.78 17.14
CA GLN A 281 -1.13 22.39 17.18
C GLN A 281 -2.24 21.42 17.57
N LEU A 282 -1.91 20.15 17.84
CA LEU A 282 -2.91 19.14 18.20
C LEU A 282 -3.51 19.40 19.59
N PRO A 283 -4.79 19.05 19.82
CA PRO A 283 -5.37 19.02 21.15
C PRO A 283 -4.59 18.05 22.05
N TRP A 284 -4.20 18.50 23.24
CA TRP A 284 -3.51 17.67 24.23
C TRP A 284 -4.16 17.90 25.60
N TYR A 285 -4.58 16.81 26.22
CA TYR A 285 -5.28 16.83 27.50
C TYR A 285 -4.50 16.06 28.57
N SER A 286 -4.60 16.53 29.80
CA SER A 286 -4.07 15.84 30.97
C SER A 286 -5.11 14.88 31.54
N SER A 287 -4.69 13.67 31.87
CA SER A 287 -5.44 12.70 32.67
C SER A 287 -4.97 12.66 34.13
N ALA A 288 -4.14 13.62 34.56
CA ALA A 288 -3.63 13.69 35.93
C ALA A 288 -4.77 13.64 36.95
N GLY A 289 -4.60 12.80 37.98
CA GLY A 289 -5.63 12.62 39.02
C GLY A 289 -6.84 11.79 38.59
N THR A 290 -6.76 11.09 37.46
CA THR A 290 -7.78 10.14 36.99
C THR A 290 -7.17 8.75 36.80
N SER A 291 -8.02 7.73 36.67
CA SER A 291 -7.59 6.36 36.34
C SER A 291 -7.50 6.11 34.82
N PHE A 292 -7.64 7.13 33.96
CA PHE A 292 -7.78 6.96 32.51
C PHE A 292 -6.64 6.14 31.92
N ASN A 293 -5.38 6.49 32.22
CA ASN A 293 -4.23 5.78 31.67
C ASN A 293 -4.14 4.32 32.16
N GLU A 294 -4.47 4.06 33.43
CA GLU A 294 -4.51 2.71 34.00
C GLU A 294 -5.61 1.86 33.35
N ASP A 295 -6.82 2.41 33.21
CA ASP A 295 -7.98 1.74 32.63
C ASP A 295 -7.77 1.39 31.14
N PHE A 296 -6.98 2.18 30.41
CA PHE A 296 -6.58 1.92 29.03
C PHE A 296 -5.25 1.14 28.90
N GLY A 297 -4.69 0.66 30.02
CA GLY A 297 -3.50 -0.20 30.04
C GLY A 297 -2.20 0.49 29.63
N VAL A 298 -2.18 1.82 29.65
CA VAL A 298 -1.00 2.62 29.26
C VAL A 298 -0.22 3.16 30.47
N THR A 299 -0.77 3.03 31.68
CA THR A 299 -0.01 3.05 32.94
C THR A 299 0.06 1.64 33.50
N THR A 300 1.27 1.13 33.71
CA THR A 300 1.50 -0.24 34.20
C THR A 300 2.41 -0.23 35.43
N PRO A 301 2.50 -1.33 36.21
CA PRO A 301 3.49 -1.43 37.28
C PRO A 301 4.94 -1.24 36.82
N GLN A 302 5.24 -1.42 35.54
CA GLN A 302 6.55 -1.23 34.93
C GLN A 302 6.79 0.21 34.46
N GLY A 303 5.77 1.09 34.54
CA GLY A 303 5.82 2.49 34.12
C GLY A 303 4.78 2.83 33.06
N GLU A 304 4.92 4.03 32.50
CA GLU A 304 4.11 4.47 31.36
C GLU A 304 4.51 3.72 30.09
N THR A 305 3.52 3.46 29.24
CA THR A 305 3.69 3.05 27.85
C THR A 305 2.83 3.91 26.94
N HIS A 306 3.00 3.77 25.63
CA HIS A 306 2.25 4.52 24.63
C HIS A 306 1.24 3.61 23.91
N GLY A 307 0.27 4.24 23.27
CA GLY A 307 -0.70 3.49 22.48
C GLY A 307 -1.63 4.41 21.69
N LEU A 308 -2.42 3.79 20.82
CA LEU A 308 -3.47 4.43 20.05
C LEU A 308 -4.78 3.72 20.36
N SER A 309 -5.76 4.46 20.86
CA SER A 309 -7.13 3.97 21.03
C SER A 309 -8.07 4.65 20.04
N ILE A 310 -8.93 3.87 19.42
CA ILE A 310 -9.96 4.37 18.49
C ILE A 310 -11.33 4.17 19.12
N PHE A 311 -12.09 5.25 19.18
CA PHE A 311 -13.43 5.30 19.73
C PHE A 311 -14.45 5.67 18.67
N LEU A 312 -15.66 5.14 18.85
CA LEU A 312 -16.85 5.49 18.10
C LEU A 312 -17.90 5.99 19.09
N ARG A 313 -18.66 7.03 18.72
CA ARG A 313 -19.86 7.44 19.47
C ARG A 313 -21.15 7.16 18.72
N ASP A 314 -22.17 6.79 19.49
CA ASP A 314 -23.56 6.74 19.07
C ASP A 314 -24.42 7.51 20.09
N GLY A 315 -24.98 8.64 19.68
CA GLY A 315 -25.48 9.63 20.66
C GLY A 315 -24.37 10.02 21.63
N ASP A 316 -24.62 9.90 22.92
CA ASP A 316 -23.65 10.18 23.99
C ASP A 316 -22.91 8.93 24.49
N ASP A 317 -23.25 7.74 23.97
CA ASP A 317 -22.56 6.50 24.28
C ASP A 317 -21.23 6.42 23.52
N ILE A 318 -20.16 6.07 24.23
CA ILE A 318 -18.80 5.93 23.70
C ILE A 318 -18.42 4.45 23.71
N TYR A 319 -17.82 3.99 22.61
CA TYR A 319 -17.32 2.64 22.46
C TYR A 319 -15.86 2.67 22.03
N GLN A 320 -15.00 1.92 22.71
CA GLN A 320 -13.67 1.62 22.21
C GLN A 320 -13.77 0.49 21.18
N THR A 321 -13.23 0.73 19.98
CA THR A 321 -13.32 -0.17 18.83
C THR A 321 -11.99 -0.84 18.49
N TYR A 322 -10.88 -0.20 18.86
CA TYR A 322 -9.54 -0.69 18.57
C TYR A 322 -8.52 -0.09 19.52
N HIS A 323 -7.49 -0.87 19.84
CA HIS A 323 -6.29 -0.42 20.56
C HIS A 323 -5.05 -1.03 19.92
N SER A 324 -3.95 -0.28 19.90
CA SER A 324 -2.63 -0.78 19.49
C SER A 324 -1.52 -0.04 20.25
N SER A 325 -0.43 -0.74 20.55
CA SER A 325 0.74 -0.22 21.27
C SER A 325 2.03 -0.70 20.59
N GLU A 326 3.19 -0.36 21.17
CA GLU A 326 4.50 -0.81 20.71
C GLU A 326 4.72 -0.58 19.20
N ARG A 327 5.24 -1.58 18.47
CA ARG A 327 5.46 -1.49 17.03
C ARG A 327 4.18 -1.29 16.22
N GLY A 328 3.01 -1.58 16.78
CA GLY A 328 1.73 -1.39 16.10
C GLY A 328 1.41 0.07 15.78
N VAL A 329 1.93 1.02 16.55
CA VAL A 329 1.76 2.47 16.26
C VAL A 329 2.79 3.01 15.27
N GLU A 330 3.83 2.24 14.90
CA GLU A 330 4.81 2.65 13.89
C GLU A 330 4.17 2.93 12.52
N THR A 331 2.97 2.40 12.25
CA THR A 331 2.23 2.74 11.03
C THR A 331 1.90 4.23 10.89
N LEU A 332 2.02 5.01 11.98
CA LEU A 332 1.85 6.47 11.98
C LEU A 332 3.17 7.22 11.73
N LEU A 333 4.31 6.52 11.77
CA LEU A 333 5.64 7.08 11.56
C LEU A 333 6.01 7.04 10.07
N GLY A 334 5.69 8.14 9.39
CA GLY A 334 6.00 8.32 7.97
C GLY A 334 7.49 8.27 7.66
N ASN A 335 8.35 8.75 8.57
CA ASN A 335 9.80 8.65 8.44
C ASN A 335 10.29 7.20 8.44
N PHE A 336 9.76 6.34 9.29
CA PHE A 336 10.14 4.93 9.32
C PHE A 336 9.75 4.24 8.02
N THR A 337 8.55 4.52 7.53
CA THR A 337 8.12 4.04 6.21
C THR A 337 9.05 4.50 5.10
N LEU A 338 9.55 5.74 5.15
CA LEU A 338 10.50 6.26 4.17
C LEU A 338 11.89 5.63 4.30
N LEU A 339 12.40 5.45 5.52
CA LEU A 339 13.69 4.81 5.80
C LEU A 339 13.69 3.35 5.33
N ASP A 340 12.60 2.61 5.55
CA ASP A 340 12.41 1.22 5.11
C ASP A 340 12.48 1.06 3.58
N MET A 341 12.23 2.15 2.81
CA MET A 341 12.37 2.17 1.36
C MET A 341 13.80 2.47 0.89
N THR A 342 14.69 2.89 1.80
CA THR A 342 16.09 3.16 1.48
C THR A 342 16.91 1.87 1.55
N PRO A 343 18.04 1.77 0.83
CA PRO A 343 18.86 0.56 0.85
C PRO A 343 19.38 0.17 2.25
N TRP A 344 19.54 1.15 3.14
CA TRP A 344 20.05 0.97 4.50
C TRP A 344 18.96 0.74 5.55
N GLY A 345 17.67 0.79 5.18
CA GLY A 345 16.58 0.68 6.14
C GLY A 345 16.69 1.74 7.24
N ARG A 346 16.31 1.34 8.46
CA ARG A 346 16.42 2.17 9.68
C ARG A 346 17.80 2.08 10.34
N GLN A 347 18.66 1.18 9.87
CA GLN A 347 19.99 0.90 10.40
C GLN A 347 19.95 0.38 11.85
N GLU A 348 18.98 -0.46 12.16
CA GLU A 348 18.81 -1.07 13.48
C GLU A 348 19.19 -2.54 13.47
N SER A 349 19.84 -3.02 14.53
CA SER A 349 20.41 -4.38 14.60
C SER A 349 19.37 -5.51 14.56
N TRP A 350 18.08 -5.22 14.74
CA TRP A 350 17.01 -6.20 14.57
C TRP A 350 16.57 -6.37 13.11
N GLU A 351 16.92 -5.45 12.21
CA GLU A 351 16.58 -5.55 10.79
C GLU A 351 17.36 -6.68 10.12
N ASP A 352 16.68 -7.44 9.26
CA ASP A 352 17.31 -8.43 8.39
C ASP A 352 18.03 -7.73 7.22
N SER A 353 19.23 -7.25 7.52
CA SER A 353 20.08 -6.50 6.60
C SER A 353 21.25 -7.36 6.09
N PRO A 354 21.53 -7.37 4.78
CA PRO A 354 22.76 -7.94 4.23
C PRO A 354 24.05 -7.55 5.00
N ALA A 355 25.01 -8.48 5.02
CA ALA A 355 26.28 -8.29 5.71
C ALA A 355 27.02 -7.03 5.23
N GLY A 356 27.51 -6.23 6.19
CA GLY A 356 28.24 -5.00 5.94
C GLY A 356 27.36 -3.74 5.81
N TRP A 357 26.04 -3.86 5.83
CA TRP A 357 25.18 -2.68 6.01
C TRP A 357 25.39 -2.04 7.39
N PRO A 358 25.34 -0.70 7.49
CA PRO A 358 25.42 0.00 8.77
C PRO A 358 24.23 -0.40 9.65
N GLN A 359 24.52 -0.83 10.87
CA GLN A 359 23.52 -1.09 11.90
C GLN A 359 24.01 -0.56 13.24
N THR A 360 23.08 -0.05 14.03
CA THR A 360 23.26 0.47 15.39
C THR A 360 22.24 -0.17 16.32
N GLU A 361 22.42 0.03 17.63
CA GLU A 361 21.46 -0.49 18.61
C GLU A 361 20.07 0.13 18.37
N PRO A 362 18.99 -0.65 18.50
CA PRO A 362 17.63 -0.16 18.25
C PRO A 362 17.32 1.01 19.17
N TYR A 363 16.56 1.98 18.65
CA TYR A 363 16.04 3.12 19.42
C TYR A 363 17.12 4.09 19.95
N SER A 364 18.36 3.98 19.47
CA SER A 364 19.51 4.76 19.97
C SER A 364 19.78 6.04 19.19
N TRP A 365 19.33 6.14 17.93
CA TRP A 365 19.71 7.22 17.01
C TRP A 365 18.74 8.40 17.02
N TRP A 366 17.45 8.17 17.29
CA TRP A 366 16.44 9.23 17.21
C TRP A 366 16.44 10.15 18.43
N ARG A 367 16.05 11.40 18.22
CA ARG A 367 15.96 12.47 19.22
C ARG A 367 14.67 13.26 18.99
N ARG A 368 14.34 14.16 19.91
CA ARG A 368 13.33 15.21 19.63
C ARG A 368 13.86 16.07 18.48
N HIS A 369 12.97 16.62 17.64
CA HIS A 369 13.40 17.28 16.41
C HIS A 369 14.36 18.48 16.64
N ASP A 370 14.34 19.08 17.83
CA ASP A 370 15.21 20.18 18.23
C ASP A 370 16.52 19.72 18.91
N GLU A 371 16.76 18.41 19.03
CA GLU A 371 17.91 17.83 19.75
C GLU A 371 18.93 17.10 18.85
N TYR A 372 18.67 16.99 17.54
CA TYR A 372 19.61 16.32 16.60
C TYR A 372 20.91 17.08 16.34
N GLN A 373 20.97 18.39 16.57
CA GLN A 373 22.14 19.24 16.25
C GLN A 373 23.18 19.32 17.38
N ALA A 374 23.03 18.52 18.44
CA ALA A 374 23.94 18.54 19.58
C ALA A 374 25.25 17.74 19.37
N GLU A 375 25.46 17.08 18.22
CA GLU A 375 26.73 16.44 17.87
C GLU A 375 27.38 17.01 16.59
N PRO A 376 28.72 17.04 16.49
CA PRO A 376 29.42 17.68 15.37
C PRO A 376 29.12 16.94 14.07
N ARG A 377 28.84 17.70 13.00
CA ARG A 377 28.65 17.16 11.64
C ARG A 377 29.87 16.30 11.25
N VAL A 378 29.63 15.00 11.05
CA VAL A 378 30.58 14.10 10.40
C VAL A 378 30.93 14.71 9.04
N GLU A 379 32.24 14.82 8.79
CA GLU A 379 32.81 15.43 7.59
C GLU A 379 32.20 14.84 6.32
N THR A 380 31.75 15.73 5.43
CA THR A 380 31.43 15.43 4.04
C THR A 380 32.60 14.69 3.41
N ILE A 381 32.36 13.45 2.96
CA ILE A 381 33.29 12.71 2.11
C ILE A 381 33.45 13.51 0.81
N GLN A 382 34.71 13.83 0.46
CA GLN A 382 35.11 14.52 -0.77
C GLN A 382 34.84 13.72 -2.03
#